data_AF-F6TIN8-F1
#
_entry.id   AF-F6TIN8-F1
#
_cell.length_a   1.000
_cell.length_b   1.000
_cell.length_c   1.000
_cell.angle_alpha   90.00
_cell.angle_beta   90.00
_cell.angle_gamma   90.00
#
_symmetry.space_group_name_H-M   'P 1'
#
loop_
_entity.id
_entity.type
_entity.pdbx_description
1 polymer ?
#
loop_
_entity_poly.entity_id
_entity_poly.type
_entity_poly.pdbx_seq_one_letter_code
_entity_poly.pdbx_strand_id
1 'polypeptide(L)'
;MAAVFLVMLYEYSPLFYIAVVFTCFIVTTGLVLGWFGLEVPVILRNSEEIEFNTRVSKKEMKQVKNPFGLAITNPASASVTNGIALTPDCIEESILTCYWGCDVQELYEALQKHVYVSRISTPQALEDAIYSKYVYREQHFVKKNNKEEKYCQLPSDAKIEDFGIVPRSQYPLVALLTLADEDSQGLYDIISMVTVIHIPDKKYKLSCRILYQYVLLAQGQFHDLKQLFMSANNNTPSLSNSSPGEQSTDRHLLEKAGLAESEVEQYEENSKDCVVCQNGKSIYNRIDFGATKMHLKKK
;
A
#
# COMPACT_ATOMS: atom_id res chain seq x y z
N MET A 1 8.15 1.07 -84.30
CA MET A 1 8.82 1.28 -83.00
C MET A 1 7.87 1.24 -81.80
N ALA A 2 6.66 1.81 -81.86
CA ALA A 2 5.70 1.78 -80.73
C ALA A 2 5.23 0.36 -80.29
N ALA A 3 5.08 -0.58 -81.22
CA ALA A 3 4.67 -1.95 -80.91
C ALA A 3 5.73 -2.74 -80.11
N VAL A 4 7.02 -2.48 -80.35
CA VAL A 4 8.13 -3.14 -79.62
C VAL A 4 8.21 -2.61 -78.18
N PHE A 5 7.98 -1.32 -77.98
CA PHE A 5 7.92 -0.71 -76.65
C PHE A 5 6.72 -1.21 -75.82
N LEU A 6 5.56 -1.46 -76.45
CA LEU A 6 4.39 -2.01 -75.77
C LEU A 6 4.57 -3.48 -75.36
N VAL A 7 5.23 -4.30 -76.20
CA VAL A 7 5.57 -5.68 -75.85
C VAL A 7 6.60 -5.72 -74.72
N MET A 8 7.63 -4.85 -74.77
CA MET A 8 8.59 -4.70 -73.67
C MET A 8 7.93 -4.23 -72.37
N LEU A 9 7.01 -3.26 -72.41
CA LEU A 9 6.27 -2.83 -71.22
C LEU A 9 5.35 -3.93 -70.66
N TYR A 10 4.79 -4.78 -71.52
CA TYR A 10 3.95 -5.90 -71.10
C TYR A 10 4.76 -7.04 -70.48
N GLU A 11 5.96 -7.33 -70.98
CA GLU A 11 6.88 -8.32 -70.38
C GLU A 11 7.53 -7.82 -69.08
N TYR A 12 7.79 -6.51 -68.96
CA TYR A 12 8.30 -5.90 -67.72
C TYR A 12 7.23 -5.67 -66.65
N SER A 13 5.95 -5.63 -67.02
CA SER A 13 4.84 -5.37 -66.10
C SER A 13 4.76 -6.40 -64.95
N PRO A 14 4.78 -7.73 -65.19
CA PRO A 14 4.78 -8.72 -64.11
C PRO A 14 6.02 -8.61 -63.21
N LEU A 15 7.21 -8.44 -63.78
CA LEU A 15 8.45 -8.34 -63.01
C LEU A 15 8.49 -7.06 -62.16
N PHE A 16 7.96 -5.96 -62.67
CA PHE A 16 7.80 -4.71 -61.94
C PHE A 16 6.83 -4.87 -60.77
N TYR A 17 5.67 -5.49 -60.97
CA TYR A 17 4.72 -5.76 -59.88
C TYR A 17 5.30 -6.72 -58.83
N ILE A 18 6.01 -7.77 -59.25
CA ILE A 18 6.69 -8.71 -58.34
C ILE A 18 7.75 -7.97 -57.52
N ALA A 19 8.55 -7.11 -58.15
CA ALA A 19 9.56 -6.31 -57.46
C ALA A 19 8.91 -5.36 -56.43
N VAL A 20 7.84 -4.66 -56.80
CA VAL A 20 7.11 -3.76 -55.89
C VAL A 20 6.51 -4.51 -54.70
N VAL A 21 5.88 -5.66 -54.92
CA VAL A 21 5.32 -6.50 -53.84
C VAL A 21 6.43 -7.04 -52.94
N PHE A 22 7.55 -7.48 -53.52
CA PHE A 22 8.70 -7.96 -52.76
C PHE A 22 9.34 -6.85 -51.91
N THR A 23 9.51 -5.66 -52.47
CA THR A 23 10.00 -4.48 -51.72
C THR A 23 9.04 -4.11 -50.60
N CYS A 24 7.73 -4.12 -50.86
CA CYS A 24 6.71 -3.88 -49.84
C CYS A 24 6.82 -4.92 -48.71
N PHE A 25 6.98 -6.20 -49.06
CA PHE A 25 7.16 -7.27 -48.07
C PHE A 25 8.42 -7.06 -47.22
N ILE A 26 9.58 -6.77 -47.84
CA ILE A 26 10.84 -6.48 -47.12
C ILE A 26 10.67 -5.30 -46.16
N VAL A 27 10.05 -4.21 -46.59
CA VAL A 27 9.81 -3.02 -45.76
C VAL A 27 8.87 -3.35 -44.61
N THR A 28 7.79 -4.10 -44.87
CA THR A 28 6.82 -4.50 -43.85
C THR A 28 7.44 -5.47 -42.84
N THR A 29 8.22 -6.45 -43.29
CA THR A 29 8.97 -7.35 -42.43
C THR A 29 10.03 -6.59 -41.61
N GLY A 30 10.72 -5.62 -42.20
CA GLY A 30 11.67 -4.77 -41.48
C GLY A 30 11.00 -3.90 -40.42
N LEU A 31 9.83 -3.32 -40.72
CA LEU A 31 9.02 -2.58 -39.75
C LEU A 31 8.51 -3.48 -38.62
N VAL A 32 8.00 -4.67 -38.96
CA VAL A 32 7.50 -5.65 -37.99
C VAL A 32 8.64 -6.17 -37.11
N LEU A 33 9.77 -6.58 -37.69
CA LEU A 33 10.93 -7.03 -36.93
C LEU A 33 11.61 -5.91 -36.14
N GLY A 34 11.58 -4.66 -36.64
CA GLY A 34 12.08 -3.49 -35.92
C GLY A 34 11.17 -3.10 -34.74
N TRP A 35 9.86 -3.16 -34.93
CA TRP A 35 8.86 -2.90 -33.89
C TRP A 35 8.87 -3.99 -32.83
N PHE A 36 8.91 -5.26 -33.22
CA PHE A 36 9.04 -6.40 -32.30
C PHE A 36 10.48 -6.59 -31.77
N GLY A 37 11.49 -5.97 -32.37
CA GLY A 37 12.87 -6.01 -31.88
C GLY A 37 13.14 -5.04 -30.74
N LEU A 38 12.35 -3.96 -30.64
CA LEU A 38 12.50 -2.91 -29.63
C LEU A 38 11.35 -2.84 -28.62
N GLU A 39 10.22 -3.53 -28.86
CA GLU A 39 9.03 -3.43 -28.01
C GLU A 39 8.38 -4.80 -27.70
N VAL A 40 9.18 -5.78 -27.27
CA VAL A 40 8.64 -6.98 -26.61
C VAL A 40 8.42 -6.66 -25.12
N PRO A 41 7.19 -6.81 -24.60
CA PRO A 41 6.94 -6.67 -23.17
C PRO A 41 7.74 -7.72 -22.38
N VAL A 42 8.42 -7.22 -21.36
CA VAL A 42 9.52 -7.80 -20.55
C VAL A 42 9.12 -9.03 -19.70
N ILE A 43 8.22 -9.91 -20.13
CA ILE A 43 7.70 -11.00 -19.27
C ILE A 43 8.11 -12.42 -19.73
N LEU A 44 8.70 -12.60 -20.91
CA LEU A 44 8.99 -13.95 -21.43
C LEU A 44 10.44 -14.23 -21.87
N ARG A 45 11.38 -13.36 -21.52
CA ARG A 45 12.81 -13.59 -21.82
C ARG A 45 13.57 -13.97 -20.55
N ASN A 46 13.41 -15.21 -20.12
CA ASN A 46 14.22 -15.81 -19.06
C ASN A 46 15.30 -16.72 -19.66
N SER A 47 16.51 -16.55 -19.11
CA SER A 47 17.73 -17.37 -19.21
C SER A 47 18.25 -17.71 -20.60
N GLU A 48 19.10 -16.84 -21.16
CA GLU A 48 20.46 -17.20 -21.58
C GLU A 48 21.24 -15.93 -21.96
N GLU A 49 22.23 -15.64 -21.13
CA GLU A 49 23.46 -14.88 -21.41
C GLU A 49 23.38 -13.69 -22.37
N ILE A 50 22.93 -12.54 -21.86
CA ILE A 50 23.54 -11.27 -22.26
C ILE A 50 23.85 -10.50 -20.98
N GLU A 51 25.12 -10.50 -20.60
CA GLU A 51 25.70 -9.64 -19.56
C GLU A 51 25.55 -8.16 -19.94
N PHE A 52 24.34 -7.61 -19.83
CA PHE A 52 24.21 -6.19 -19.60
C PHE A 52 24.55 -5.95 -18.13
N ASN A 53 25.77 -5.47 -17.94
CA ASN A 53 26.41 -5.10 -16.68
C ASN A 53 25.75 -3.87 -16.03
N THR A 54 24.42 -3.79 -15.99
CA THR A 54 23.77 -3.05 -14.92
C THR A 54 23.91 -3.91 -13.69
N ARG A 55 25.07 -3.82 -13.01
CA ARG A 55 25.18 -4.23 -11.61
C ARG A 55 24.02 -3.55 -10.90
N VAL A 56 22.95 -4.28 -10.65
CA VAL A 56 22.01 -3.94 -9.60
C VAL A 56 22.90 -3.81 -8.39
N SER A 57 23.14 -2.56 -7.96
CA SER A 57 23.96 -2.32 -6.79
C SER A 57 23.29 -3.10 -5.68
N LYS A 58 23.96 -4.14 -5.17
CA LYS A 58 23.48 -4.91 -4.04
C LYS A 58 23.37 -3.93 -2.88
N LYS A 59 22.19 -3.36 -2.70
CA LYS A 59 21.91 -2.48 -1.57
C LYS A 59 21.85 -3.41 -0.37
N GLU A 60 22.85 -3.32 0.48
CA GLU A 60 22.90 -4.09 1.71
C GLU A 60 21.64 -3.77 2.52
N MET A 61 20.93 -4.82 2.93
CA MET A 61 19.71 -4.67 3.71
C MET A 61 20.12 -4.35 5.14
N LYS A 62 20.19 -3.06 5.46
CA LYS A 62 20.40 -2.59 6.83
C LYS A 62 19.08 -2.68 7.60
N GLN A 63 19.09 -3.40 8.71
CA GLN A 63 17.98 -3.34 9.66
C GLN A 63 17.97 -1.95 10.30
N VAL A 64 16.90 -1.19 10.10
CA VAL A 64 16.69 0.11 10.73
C VAL A 64 15.53 -0.01 11.71
N LYS A 65 15.74 0.39 12.96
CA LYS A 65 14.72 0.38 13.99
C LYS A 65 13.89 1.66 13.88
N ASN A 66 12.59 1.52 13.62
CA ASN A 66 11.65 2.64 13.65
C ASN A 66 11.16 2.86 15.10
N PRO A 67 11.46 4.00 15.74
CA PRO A 67 10.99 4.29 17.09
C PRO A 67 9.50 4.68 17.13
N PHE A 68 8.86 4.93 15.98
CA PHE A 68 7.51 5.47 15.89
C PHE A 68 6.51 4.47 15.33
N GLY A 69 5.33 4.44 15.94
CA GLY A 69 4.16 3.71 15.47
C GLY A 69 2.91 4.56 15.68
N LEU A 70 1.98 4.50 14.74
CA LEU A 70 0.69 5.19 14.84
C LEU A 70 -0.40 4.32 14.21
N ALA A 71 -1.46 4.07 14.96
CA ALA A 71 -2.63 3.34 14.51
C ALA A 71 -3.91 4.17 14.70
N ILE A 72 -4.93 3.87 13.90
CA ILE A 72 -6.27 4.44 14.05
C ILE A 72 -7.09 3.43 14.85
N THR A 73 -7.60 3.82 16.01
CA THR A 73 -8.33 2.91 16.91
C THR A 73 -9.69 2.55 16.34
N ASN A 74 -10.52 3.56 16.06
CA ASN A 74 -11.91 3.40 15.64
C ASN A 74 -12.18 4.19 14.36
N PRO A 75 -11.78 3.66 13.18
CA PRO A 75 -11.92 4.38 11.92
C PRO A 75 -13.38 4.61 11.49
N ALA A 76 -14.32 3.80 12.00
CA ALA A 76 -15.74 3.91 11.66
C ALA A 76 -16.44 5.09 12.34
N SER A 77 -15.98 5.52 13.52
CA SER A 77 -16.55 6.66 14.25
C SER A 77 -15.87 7.99 13.91
N ALA A 78 -14.74 7.95 13.21
CA ALA A 78 -13.96 9.13 12.89
C ALA A 78 -14.69 10.00 11.85
N SER A 79 -14.77 11.30 12.12
CA SER A 79 -15.28 12.30 11.18
C SER A 79 -14.69 13.66 11.50
N VAL A 80 -14.79 14.61 10.58
CA VAL A 80 -14.33 15.98 10.83
C VAL A 80 -15.03 16.62 12.04
N THR A 81 -16.31 16.29 12.27
CA THR A 81 -17.08 16.83 13.40
C THR A 81 -16.79 16.10 14.71
N ASN A 82 -16.59 14.78 14.67
CA ASN A 82 -16.43 13.92 15.84
C ASN A 82 -14.97 13.59 16.14
N GLY A 83 -14.02 14.23 15.45
CA GLY A 83 -12.60 13.95 15.62
C GLY A 83 -12.19 12.53 15.24
N ILE A 84 -11.02 12.14 15.73
CA ILE A 84 -10.39 10.84 15.50
C ILE A 84 -9.62 10.41 16.76
N ALA A 85 -9.68 9.12 17.07
CA ALA A 85 -8.83 8.51 18.10
C ALA A 85 -7.61 7.85 17.44
N LEU A 86 -6.42 8.26 17.89
CA LEU A 86 -5.13 7.76 17.44
C LEU A 86 -4.44 7.02 18.58
N THR A 87 -3.91 5.84 18.30
CA THR A 87 -3.08 5.08 19.24
C THR A 87 -1.64 5.15 18.78
N PRO A 88 -0.81 6.04 19.36
CA PRO A 88 0.64 5.99 19.15
C PRO A 88 1.23 4.76 19.85
N ASP A 89 2.20 4.11 19.20
CA ASP A 89 2.93 2.95 19.71
C ASP A 89 4.43 3.20 19.54
N CYS A 90 4.97 4.07 20.42
CA CYS A 90 6.33 4.58 20.31
C CYS A 90 7.28 3.89 21.30
N ILE A 91 8.50 3.58 20.84
CA ILE A 91 9.53 2.90 21.64
C ILE A 91 10.23 3.88 22.61
N GLU A 92 10.22 5.17 22.29
CA GLU A 92 10.74 6.24 23.13
C GLU A 92 9.66 7.28 23.43
N GLU A 93 9.93 8.12 24.42
CA GLU A 93 9.06 9.27 24.68
C GLU A 93 9.03 10.17 23.44
N SER A 94 7.82 10.45 22.97
CA SER A 94 7.60 11.09 21.68
C SER A 94 6.54 12.18 21.79
N ILE A 95 6.56 13.09 20.84
CA ILE A 95 5.57 14.14 20.69
C ILE A 95 4.75 13.82 19.45
N LEU A 96 3.44 13.61 19.64
CA LEU A 96 2.46 13.54 18.57
C LEU A 96 1.91 14.95 18.32
N THR A 97 2.11 15.48 17.11
CA THR A 97 1.52 16.75 16.68
C THR A 97 0.57 16.50 15.52
N CYS A 98 -0.67 16.95 15.66
CA CYS A 98 -1.74 16.75 14.69
C CYS A 98 -2.08 18.09 14.02
N TYR A 99 -1.98 18.13 12.69
CA TYR A 99 -2.25 19.30 11.86
C TYR A 99 -3.49 19.05 11.01
N TRP A 100 -4.53 19.83 11.25
CA TRP A 100 -5.77 19.78 10.49
C TRP A 100 -5.72 20.71 9.29
N GLY A 101 -6.21 20.24 8.13
CA GLY A 101 -6.29 21.04 6.91
C GLY A 101 -4.94 21.47 6.34
N CYS A 102 -3.94 20.59 6.40
CA CYS A 102 -2.59 20.87 5.92
C CYS A 102 -2.57 20.92 4.39
N ASP A 103 -1.92 21.93 3.80
CA ASP A 103 -1.80 22.07 2.35
C ASP A 103 -1.01 20.91 1.74
N VAL A 104 -1.60 20.29 0.71
CA VAL A 104 -1.06 19.08 0.06
C VAL A 104 0.26 19.37 -0.66
N GLN A 105 0.32 20.52 -1.34
CA GLN A 105 1.50 20.89 -2.15
C GLN A 105 2.66 21.24 -1.22
N GLU A 106 2.39 22.02 -0.19
CA GLU A 106 3.41 22.48 0.76
C GLU A 106 3.98 21.33 1.59
N LEU A 107 3.13 20.38 2.01
CA LEU A 107 3.60 19.18 2.67
C LEU A 107 4.51 18.35 1.76
N TYR A 108 4.13 18.17 0.50
CA TYR A 108 4.95 17.43 -0.46
C TYR A 108 6.30 18.13 -0.70
N GLU A 109 6.29 19.45 -0.89
CA GLU A 109 7.52 20.23 -1.03
C GLU A 109 8.40 20.19 0.22
N ALA A 110 7.81 20.26 1.41
CA ALA A 110 8.53 20.12 2.68
C ALA A 110 9.25 18.77 2.77
N LEU A 111 8.59 17.68 2.39
CA LEU A 111 9.20 16.35 2.34
C LEU A 111 10.33 16.28 1.30
N GLN A 112 10.22 16.93 0.15
CA GLN A 112 11.31 17.00 -0.83
C GLN A 112 12.50 17.83 -0.32
N LYS A 113 12.21 18.98 0.29
CA LYS A 113 13.22 19.89 0.89
C LYS A 113 13.93 19.26 2.09
N HIS A 114 13.33 18.25 2.72
CA HIS A 114 13.94 17.47 3.81
C HIS A 114 15.34 16.93 3.45
N VAL A 115 15.55 16.58 2.18
CA VAL A 115 16.80 16.00 1.69
C VAL A 115 17.96 17.00 1.69
N TYR A 116 17.70 18.29 1.48
CA TYR A 116 18.76 19.26 1.15
C TYR A 116 18.75 20.55 1.96
N VAL A 117 17.63 20.94 2.58
CA VAL A 117 17.46 22.27 3.17
C VAL A 117 17.21 22.21 4.67
N SER A 118 16.14 21.54 5.10
CA SER A 118 15.67 21.61 6.48
C SER A 118 15.23 20.24 6.98
N ARG A 119 15.90 19.73 8.01
CA ARG A 119 15.52 18.47 8.65
C ARG A 119 14.27 18.68 9.49
N ILE A 120 13.24 17.89 9.21
CA ILE A 120 11.99 17.93 9.96
C ILE A 120 12.16 17.00 11.16
N SER A 121 12.94 17.43 12.15
CA SER A 121 13.15 16.72 13.42
C SER A 121 12.24 17.20 14.55
N THR A 122 11.63 18.38 14.39
CA THR A 122 10.75 19.00 15.39
C THR A 122 9.44 19.45 14.74
N PRO A 123 8.37 19.66 15.54
CA PRO A 123 7.13 20.25 15.05
C PRO A 123 7.34 21.60 14.36
N GLN A 124 8.16 22.47 14.96
CA GLN A 124 8.49 23.79 14.41
C GLN A 124 9.16 23.69 13.04
N ALA A 125 10.08 22.73 12.86
CA ALA A 125 10.74 22.52 11.57
C ALA A 125 9.75 22.11 10.46
N LEU A 126 8.70 21.35 10.79
CA LEU A 126 7.63 21.06 9.83
C LEU A 126 6.81 22.31 9.53
N GLU A 127 6.40 23.05 10.57
CA GLU A 127 5.61 24.27 10.46
C GLU A 127 6.29 25.31 9.57
N ASP A 128 7.60 25.53 9.76
CA ASP A 128 8.41 26.41 8.93
C ASP A 128 8.47 25.91 7.48
N ALA A 129 8.63 24.59 7.28
CA ALA A 129 8.73 24.00 5.95
C ALA A 129 7.42 24.06 5.15
N ILE A 130 6.27 24.06 5.82
CA ILE A 130 4.94 24.21 5.20
C ILE A 130 4.41 25.65 5.28
N TYR A 131 5.24 26.63 5.68
CA TYR A 131 4.87 28.03 5.85
C TYR A 131 3.62 28.25 6.74
N SER A 132 3.47 27.41 7.77
CA SER A 132 2.31 27.36 8.66
C SER A 132 0.96 27.25 7.92
N LYS A 133 0.94 26.65 6.72
CA LYS A 133 -0.28 26.43 5.92
C LYS A 133 -1.06 25.22 6.42
N TYR A 134 -1.65 25.36 7.60
CA TYR A 134 -2.60 24.46 8.21
C TYR A 134 -3.68 25.27 8.94
N VAL A 135 -4.79 24.64 9.31
CA VAL A 135 -5.91 25.31 9.98
C VAL A 135 -5.74 25.30 11.49
N TYR A 136 -5.50 24.11 12.04
CA TYR A 136 -5.46 23.90 13.49
C TYR A 136 -4.39 22.89 13.84
N ARG A 137 -3.77 23.10 15.01
CA ARG A 137 -2.70 22.29 15.55
C ARG A 137 -3.02 21.89 16.97
N GLU A 138 -2.85 20.61 17.27
CA GLU A 138 -2.88 20.07 18.62
C GLU A 138 -1.66 19.17 18.85
N GLN A 139 -1.24 19.04 20.11
CA GLN A 139 -0.02 18.32 20.47
C GLN A 139 -0.26 17.47 21.72
N HIS A 140 0.24 16.24 21.69
CA HIS A 140 0.13 15.28 22.78
C HIS A 140 1.48 14.67 23.09
N PHE A 141 1.80 14.59 24.38
CA PHE A 141 2.95 13.84 24.85
C PHE A 141 2.63 12.34 24.88
N VAL A 142 3.53 11.54 24.31
CA VAL A 142 3.44 10.08 24.24
C VAL A 142 4.52 9.49 25.12
N LYS A 143 4.10 8.79 26.17
CA LYS A 143 5.02 8.06 27.03
C LYS A 143 5.57 6.83 26.31
N LYS A 144 6.82 6.49 26.61
CA LYS A 144 7.51 5.29 26.13
C LYS A 144 6.68 4.02 26.34
N ASN A 145 6.53 3.23 25.28
CA ASN A 145 5.79 1.95 25.25
C ASN A 145 4.34 2.03 25.78
N ASN A 146 3.74 3.22 25.75
CA ASN A 146 2.35 3.42 26.18
C ASN A 146 1.44 3.53 24.96
N LYS A 147 0.40 2.69 24.92
CA LYS A 147 -0.61 2.65 23.84
C LYS A 147 -1.89 3.41 24.21
N GLU A 148 -1.75 4.48 24.96
CA GLU A 148 -2.87 5.31 25.37
C GLU A 148 -3.45 6.04 24.16
N GLU A 149 -4.77 5.94 23.99
CA GLU A 149 -5.49 6.63 22.91
C GLU A 149 -5.42 8.15 23.10
N LYS A 150 -5.06 8.86 22.03
CA LYS A 150 -5.06 10.31 21.94
C LYS A 150 -6.18 10.73 21.01
N TYR A 151 -7.11 11.50 21.54
CA TYR A 151 -8.26 11.99 20.81
C TYR A 151 -7.97 13.38 20.25
N CYS A 152 -8.16 13.51 18.96
CA CYS A 152 -7.77 14.64 18.13
C CYS A 152 -9.02 15.21 17.46
N GLN A 153 -9.31 16.50 17.64
CA GLN A 153 -10.55 17.10 17.13
C GLN A 153 -10.35 18.57 16.76
N LEU A 154 -10.99 18.98 15.65
CA LEU A 154 -11.12 20.39 15.30
C LEU A 154 -11.94 21.14 16.36
N PRO A 155 -11.52 22.35 16.75
CA PRO A 155 -12.31 23.21 17.63
C PRO A 155 -13.70 23.46 17.06
N SER A 156 -14.73 23.43 17.90
CA SER A 156 -16.13 23.60 17.47
C SER A 156 -16.41 24.97 16.85
N ASP A 157 -15.61 25.98 17.16
CA ASP A 157 -15.65 27.34 16.64
C ASP A 157 -15.05 27.48 15.22
N ALA A 158 -14.28 26.49 14.76
CA ALA A 158 -13.65 26.53 13.43
C ALA A 158 -14.66 26.51 12.27
N LYS A 159 -15.89 26.02 12.49
CA LYS A 159 -16.98 25.92 11.49
C LYS A 159 -16.56 25.23 10.17
N ILE A 160 -15.58 24.34 10.22
CA ILE A 160 -15.13 23.56 9.07
C ILE A 160 -15.91 22.25 9.03
N GLU A 161 -16.69 22.07 7.97
CA GLU A 161 -17.47 20.85 7.74
C GLU A 161 -16.82 19.93 6.69
N ASP A 162 -15.91 20.44 5.87
CA ASP A 162 -15.21 19.70 4.82
C ASP A 162 -13.90 20.38 4.37
N PHE A 163 -13.05 19.60 3.69
CA PHE A 163 -11.79 20.06 3.08
C PHE A 163 -11.84 20.08 1.54
N GLY A 164 -13.01 20.36 0.96
CA GLY A 164 -13.19 20.45 -0.48
C GLY A 164 -13.45 19.12 -1.20
N ILE A 165 -13.60 19.24 -2.53
CA ILE A 165 -13.81 18.10 -3.44
C ILE A 165 -12.47 17.48 -3.84
N VAL A 166 -12.51 16.25 -4.37
CA VAL A 166 -11.32 15.55 -4.88
C VAL A 166 -11.05 15.99 -6.33
N PRO A 167 -9.78 16.22 -6.76
CA PRO A 167 -8.56 16.20 -5.96
C PRO A 167 -8.49 17.36 -4.96
N ARG A 168 -8.12 17.07 -3.71
CA ARG A 168 -8.09 18.05 -2.62
C ARG A 168 -6.80 18.87 -2.66
N SER A 169 -6.91 20.14 -2.27
CA SER A 169 -5.76 21.00 -1.95
C SER A 169 -5.28 20.85 -0.51
N GLN A 170 -6.10 20.29 0.38
CA GLN A 170 -5.78 20.13 1.80
C GLN A 170 -6.04 18.69 2.27
N TYR A 171 -5.08 18.14 3.02
CA TYR A 171 -5.27 16.91 3.76
C TYR A 171 -6.07 17.19 5.04
N PRO A 172 -7.12 16.39 5.33
CA PRO A 172 -7.91 16.56 6.56
C PRO A 172 -7.05 16.53 7.82
N LEU A 173 -6.14 15.56 7.92
CA LEU A 173 -5.24 15.43 9.06
C LEU A 173 -3.87 14.93 8.61
N VAL A 174 -2.82 15.56 9.15
CA VAL A 174 -1.43 15.12 9.07
C VAL A 174 -0.91 15.00 10.49
N ALA A 175 -0.44 13.82 10.87
CA ALA A 175 0.14 13.55 12.17
C ALA A 175 1.67 13.45 12.05
N LEU A 176 2.39 14.20 12.88
CA LEU A 176 3.85 14.15 13.00
C LEU A 176 4.22 13.54 14.35
N LEU A 177 5.06 12.51 14.33
CA LEU A 177 5.73 11.97 15.51
C LEU A 177 7.21 12.35 15.49
N THR A 178 7.68 12.90 16.59
CA THR A 178 9.08 13.31 16.83
C THR A 178 9.53 12.81 18.20
N LEU A 179 10.82 12.58 18.39
CA LEU A 179 11.36 12.23 19.71
C LEU A 179 11.20 13.42 20.67
N ALA A 180 10.78 13.18 21.91
CA ALA A 180 10.63 14.23 22.91
C ALA A 180 11.98 14.64 23.53
N ASP A 181 12.92 13.69 23.59
CA ASP A 181 14.24 13.88 24.17
C ASP A 181 15.30 14.03 23.07
N GLU A 182 16.07 15.12 23.12
CA GLU A 182 17.14 15.40 22.16
C GLU A 182 18.30 14.42 22.30
N ASP A 183 18.58 13.90 23.50
CA ASP A 183 19.67 12.94 23.73
C ASP A 183 19.41 11.61 23.01
N SER A 184 18.13 11.26 22.86
CA SER A 184 17.71 10.05 22.14
C SER A 184 17.81 10.16 20.61
N GLN A 185 17.99 11.36 20.04
CA GLN A 185 18.08 11.57 18.59
C GLN A 185 19.33 10.93 17.96
N GLY A 186 20.39 10.73 18.74
CA GLY A 186 21.61 10.05 18.25
C GLY A 186 21.48 8.53 18.17
N LEU A 187 20.43 7.93 18.74
CA LEU A 187 20.26 6.47 18.84
C LEU A 187 19.58 5.86 17.61
N TYR A 188 18.86 6.67 16.83
CA TYR A 188 18.01 6.22 15.74
C TYR A 188 18.36 6.93 14.43
N ASP A 189 18.41 6.18 13.33
CA ASP A 189 18.53 6.78 11.99
C ASP A 189 17.24 7.53 11.60
N ILE A 190 16.08 7.12 12.14
CA ILE A 190 14.78 7.74 11.88
C ILE A 190 14.52 8.80 12.95
N ILE A 191 14.35 10.06 12.51
CA ILE A 191 14.21 11.23 13.38
C ILE A 191 12.76 11.69 13.54
N SER A 192 11.90 11.40 12.57
CA SER A 192 10.47 11.70 12.65
C SER A 192 9.66 10.81 11.73
N MET A 193 8.34 10.79 11.94
CA MET A 193 7.39 10.08 11.10
C MET A 193 6.18 10.97 10.81
N VAL A 194 5.84 11.11 9.53
CA VAL A 194 4.69 11.88 9.03
C VAL A 194 3.64 10.91 8.52
N THR A 195 2.45 10.92 9.11
CA THR A 195 1.31 10.10 8.71
C THR A 195 0.21 11.00 8.15
N VAL A 196 -0.17 10.78 6.90
CA VAL A 196 -1.28 11.49 6.25
C VAL A 196 -2.54 10.65 6.40
N ILE A 197 -3.59 11.21 7.02
CA ILE A 197 -4.81 10.49 7.37
C ILE A 197 -6.00 11.12 6.65
N HIS A 198 -6.74 10.30 5.91
CA HIS A 198 -8.05 10.68 5.43
C HIS A 198 -9.07 10.52 6.54
N ILE A 199 -9.83 11.59 6.80
CA ILE A 199 -10.97 11.60 7.72
C ILE A 199 -12.25 11.88 6.90
N PRO A 200 -13.33 11.11 7.11
CA PRO A 200 -14.61 11.34 6.44
C PRO A 200 -15.17 12.73 6.75
N ASP A 201 -15.68 13.41 5.73
CA ASP A 201 -16.33 14.71 5.84
C ASP A 201 -17.59 14.81 4.99
N LYS A 202 -18.21 16.00 4.95
CA LYS A 202 -19.47 16.22 4.23
C LYS A 202 -19.38 15.92 2.74
N LYS A 203 -18.23 16.22 2.10
CA LYS A 203 -18.03 16.10 0.65
C LYS A 203 -17.39 14.76 0.26
N TYR A 204 -16.58 14.16 1.12
CA TYR A 204 -15.91 12.89 0.87
C TYR A 204 -16.05 11.95 2.07
N LYS A 205 -16.97 10.99 1.95
CA LYS A 205 -17.43 10.09 3.01
C LYS A 205 -16.72 8.73 3.03
N LEU A 206 -15.59 8.61 2.34
CA LEU A 206 -14.81 7.38 2.32
C LEU A 206 -14.34 7.06 3.75
N SER A 207 -14.26 5.79 4.12
CA SER A 207 -13.85 5.40 5.47
C SER A 207 -12.47 5.95 5.84
N CYS A 208 -12.34 6.34 7.12
CA CYS A 208 -11.10 6.83 7.69
C CYS A 208 -9.96 5.83 7.48
N ARG A 209 -8.82 6.31 7.00
CA ARG A 209 -7.65 5.47 6.70
C ARG A 209 -6.37 6.29 6.61
N ILE A 210 -5.24 5.64 6.86
CA ILE A 210 -3.93 6.19 6.53
C ILE A 210 -3.77 6.16 5.00
N LEU A 211 -3.43 7.31 4.41
CA LEU A 211 -3.12 7.43 2.99
C LEU A 211 -1.65 7.16 2.72
N TYR A 212 -0.80 7.79 3.52
CA TYR A 212 0.66 7.72 3.41
C TYR A 212 1.29 7.75 4.78
N GLN A 213 2.44 7.11 4.91
CA GLN A 213 3.21 7.10 6.14
C GLN A 213 4.69 7.21 5.79
N TYR A 214 5.29 8.36 6.03
CA TYR A 214 6.67 8.64 5.70
C TYR A 214 7.53 8.58 6.96
N VAL A 215 8.65 7.85 6.89
CA VAL A 215 9.73 7.95 7.87
C VAL A 215 10.81 8.86 7.33
N LEU A 216 11.26 9.79 8.16
CA LEU A 216 12.28 10.78 7.82
C LEU A 216 13.56 10.42 8.56
N LEU A 217 14.65 10.35 7.84
CA LEU A 217 15.94 9.93 8.36
C LEU A 217 16.82 11.12 8.69
N ALA A 218 17.72 10.95 9.67
CA ALA A 218 18.74 11.92 10.02
C ALA A 218 19.57 12.32 8.80
N GLN A 219 19.78 11.44 7.83
CA GLN A 219 20.56 11.76 6.62
C GLN A 219 19.78 12.60 5.59
N GLY A 220 18.55 13.02 5.88
CA GLY A 220 17.68 13.84 5.02
C GLY A 220 16.83 13.02 4.05
N GLN A 221 17.05 11.72 3.93
CA GLN A 221 16.20 10.86 3.11
C GLN A 221 14.86 10.63 3.81
N PHE A 222 13.79 10.47 3.03
CA PHE A 222 12.52 9.97 3.55
C PHE A 222 12.06 8.76 2.75
N HIS A 223 11.31 7.88 3.40
CA HIS A 223 10.80 6.65 2.81
C HIS A 223 9.32 6.46 3.12
N ASP A 224 8.54 6.06 2.12
CA ASP A 224 7.14 5.67 2.27
C ASP A 224 7.07 4.26 2.86
N LEU A 225 6.45 4.12 4.03
CA LEU A 225 6.21 2.87 4.71
C LEU A 225 5.01 2.17 4.07
N LYS A 226 5.32 1.15 3.27
CA LYS A 226 4.32 0.21 2.76
C LYS A 226 4.30 -1.05 3.61
N GLN A 227 3.12 -1.47 4.02
CA GLN A 227 2.96 -2.77 4.67
C GLN A 227 3.33 -3.86 3.66
N LEU A 228 4.34 -4.65 4.01
CA LEU A 228 4.67 -5.87 3.29
C LEU A 228 3.73 -6.96 3.80
N PHE A 229 2.80 -7.40 2.94
CA PHE A 229 2.01 -8.59 3.20
C PHE A 229 2.91 -9.80 3.00
N MET A 230 3.48 -10.29 4.09
CA MET A 230 4.17 -11.59 4.11
C MET A 230 3.13 -12.64 4.46
N SER A 231 2.89 -13.60 3.55
CA SER A 231 2.07 -14.78 3.85
C SER A 231 2.83 -15.65 4.85
N ALA A 232 2.71 -15.33 6.14
CA ALA A 232 3.08 -16.26 7.18
C ALA A 232 2.05 -17.39 7.17
N ASN A 233 2.48 -18.64 7.01
CA ASN A 233 1.65 -19.78 7.34
C ASN A 233 1.16 -19.58 8.77
N ASN A 234 -0.16 -19.65 8.96
CA ASN A 234 -0.82 -19.50 10.24
C ASN A 234 -0.38 -20.60 11.22
N ASN A 235 0.78 -20.42 11.85
CA ASN A 235 1.03 -20.98 13.16
C ASN A 235 0.71 -19.86 14.15
N THR A 236 -0.56 -19.80 14.53
CA THR A 236 -1.07 -19.01 15.65
C THR A 236 -0.11 -19.05 16.83
N PRO A 237 0.45 -17.92 17.30
CA PRO A 237 1.00 -17.86 18.65
C PRO A 237 -0.20 -17.84 19.59
N SER A 238 -0.44 -18.96 20.26
CA SER A 238 -1.42 -19.07 21.34
C SER A 238 -1.12 -18.01 22.40
N LEU A 239 -2.12 -17.17 22.67
CA LEU A 239 -2.17 -16.28 23.81
C LEU A 239 -2.19 -17.16 25.08
N SER A 240 -1.03 -17.46 25.66
CA SER A 240 -0.95 -18.18 26.93
C SER A 240 -1.07 -17.19 28.10
N ASN A 241 -2.31 -16.85 28.45
CA ASN A 241 -2.63 -16.29 29.76
C ASN A 241 -3.71 -17.16 30.40
N SER A 242 -3.30 -18.09 31.26
CA SER A 242 -4.17 -18.63 32.31
C SER A 242 -3.33 -19.21 33.44
N SER A 243 -3.49 -18.64 34.64
CA SER A 243 -3.23 -19.27 35.93
C SER A 243 -4.54 -19.27 36.74
N PRO A 244 -4.65 -19.97 37.88
CA PRO A 244 -5.12 -21.35 37.96
C PRO A 244 -6.36 -21.53 38.87
N GLY A 245 -7.07 -22.66 38.76
CA GLY A 245 -8.12 -23.01 39.73
C GLY A 245 -9.08 -24.15 39.31
N GLU A 246 -8.62 -25.39 39.52
CA GLU A 246 -9.32 -26.59 40.05
C GLU A 246 -10.74 -27.04 39.62
N GLN A 247 -10.79 -28.36 39.35
CA GLN A 247 -11.87 -29.35 39.57
C GLN A 247 -13.11 -29.27 38.65
N SER A 248 -13.70 -30.34 38.12
CA SER A 248 -13.52 -31.80 38.15
C SER A 248 -14.43 -32.39 37.06
N THR A 249 -14.27 -33.69 36.71
CA THR A 249 -15.29 -34.58 36.07
C THR A 249 -15.83 -34.14 34.68
N ASP A 250 -15.65 -34.83 33.56
CA ASP A 250 -15.83 -36.25 33.30
C ASP A 250 -14.99 -36.67 32.08
N ARG A 251 -13.90 -37.38 32.33
CA ARG A 251 -13.16 -38.16 31.33
C ARG A 251 -13.42 -39.64 31.60
N HIS A 252 -14.68 -40.06 31.58
CA HIS A 252 -14.98 -41.49 31.68
C HIS A 252 -16.40 -41.84 31.23
N LEU A 253 -16.69 -41.67 29.94
CA LEU A 253 -17.69 -42.50 29.28
C LEU A 253 -17.13 -43.01 27.96
N LEU A 254 -16.29 -44.04 28.12
CA LEU A 254 -16.27 -45.27 27.34
C LEU A 254 -16.61 -45.09 25.84
N GLU A 255 -15.61 -45.09 24.98
CA GLU A 255 -15.02 -46.37 24.54
C GLU A 255 -16.14 -47.31 24.07
N LYS A 256 -16.69 -47.01 22.89
CA LYS A 256 -17.62 -47.92 22.22
C LYS A 256 -17.61 -47.74 20.72
N ALA A 257 -16.56 -48.26 20.09
CA ALA A 257 -16.60 -48.95 18.79
C ALA A 257 -15.16 -49.35 18.44
N GLY A 258 -14.66 -50.40 19.09
CA GLY A 258 -13.39 -51.01 18.71
C GLY A 258 -13.49 -51.59 17.31
N LEU A 259 -12.44 -51.41 16.52
CA LEU A 259 -11.69 -52.49 15.86
C LEU A 259 -10.58 -51.91 14.95
N ALA A 260 -9.40 -52.53 15.07
CA ALA A 260 -8.27 -52.61 14.14
C ALA A 260 -7.25 -51.45 14.08
N GLU A 261 -6.11 -51.71 14.71
CA GLU A 261 -4.80 -51.13 14.40
C GLU A 261 -4.42 -51.34 12.92
N SER A 262 -3.84 -50.32 12.29
CA SER A 262 -2.77 -50.49 11.31
C SER A 262 -2.03 -49.17 11.12
N GLU A 263 -0.75 -49.18 11.47
CA GLU A 263 0.22 -48.15 11.12
C GLU A 263 0.36 -48.11 9.59
N VAL A 264 0.18 -46.93 8.99
CA VAL A 264 0.67 -46.64 7.63
C VAL A 264 1.23 -45.23 7.62
N GLU A 265 2.56 -45.14 7.59
CA GLU A 265 3.30 -43.99 7.10
C GLU A 265 2.89 -43.70 5.65
N GLN A 266 2.45 -42.47 5.33
CA GLN A 266 2.38 -42.06 3.93
C GLN A 266 2.75 -40.58 3.71
N TYR A 267 4.01 -40.41 3.33
CA TYR A 267 4.63 -39.46 2.39
C TYR A 267 4.07 -38.03 2.30
N GLU A 268 4.94 -37.09 2.69
CA GLU A 268 4.95 -35.70 2.23
C GLU A 268 4.95 -35.65 0.69
N GLU A 269 3.89 -35.11 0.09
CA GLU A 269 3.94 -34.69 -1.31
C GLU A 269 3.98 -33.15 -1.38
N ASN A 270 5.20 -32.68 -1.60
CA ASN A 270 5.63 -31.30 -1.75
C ASN A 270 5.07 -30.69 -3.05
N SER A 271 3.82 -30.24 -3.03
CA SER A 271 3.20 -29.50 -4.14
C SER A 271 3.53 -28.01 -4.03
N LYS A 272 4.69 -27.61 -4.58
CA LYS A 272 5.06 -26.20 -4.77
C LYS A 272 4.26 -25.60 -5.94
N ASP A 273 3.05 -25.11 -5.66
CA ASP A 273 2.29 -24.32 -6.62
C ASP A 273 2.68 -22.84 -6.56
N CYS A 274 3.00 -22.31 -7.74
CA CYS A 274 3.46 -20.94 -7.98
C CYS A 274 2.33 -19.91 -7.76
N VAL A 275 2.56 -18.91 -6.90
CA VAL A 275 1.57 -17.92 -6.44
C VAL A 275 1.25 -16.82 -7.48
N VAL A 276 1.76 -16.91 -8.72
CA VAL A 276 1.61 -15.84 -9.72
C VAL A 276 0.46 -16.08 -10.72
N CYS A 277 -0.17 -17.25 -10.73
CA CYS A 277 -1.15 -17.61 -11.78
C CYS A 277 -2.63 -17.60 -11.36
N GLN A 278 -3.01 -17.16 -10.16
CA GLN A 278 -4.41 -17.27 -9.69
C GLN A 278 -5.30 -16.03 -9.81
N ASN A 279 -4.91 -15.01 -10.57
CA ASN A 279 -5.84 -13.92 -10.89
C ASN A 279 -6.21 -13.94 -12.38
N GLY A 280 -7.14 -14.84 -12.73
CA GLY A 280 -7.74 -14.92 -14.05
C GLY A 280 -9.15 -15.51 -14.06
N LYS A 281 -10.15 -14.61 -14.09
CA LYS A 281 -11.58 -14.79 -14.45
C LYS A 281 -12.48 -15.50 -13.43
N SER A 282 -13.76 -15.16 -13.24
CA SER A 282 -14.63 -14.07 -13.69
C SER A 282 -15.97 -14.26 -12.96
N ILE A 283 -16.59 -13.14 -12.56
CA ILE A 283 -18.04 -12.85 -12.53
C ILE A 283 -18.98 -14.06 -12.72
N TYR A 284 -19.89 -14.28 -11.76
CA TYR A 284 -21.28 -14.62 -12.07
C TYR A 284 -22.25 -13.82 -11.21
N ASN A 285 -23.05 -13.01 -11.91
CA ASN A 285 -24.32 -12.46 -11.46
C ASN A 285 -25.25 -13.58 -11.01
N ARG A 286 -26.05 -13.33 -9.97
CA ARG A 286 -27.41 -13.90 -9.89
C ARG A 286 -28.37 -12.85 -9.34
N ILE A 287 -29.13 -12.26 -10.25
CA ILE A 287 -30.33 -11.47 -10.01
C ILE A 287 -31.55 -12.40 -10.21
N ASP A 288 -32.55 -12.19 -9.34
CA ASP A 288 -33.98 -12.53 -9.37
C ASP A 288 -34.47 -14.00 -9.20
N PHE A 289 -35.39 -14.20 -8.23
CA PHE A 289 -36.84 -14.07 -8.45
C PHE A 289 -37.62 -14.01 -7.12
N GLY A 290 -38.64 -13.17 -7.07
CA GLY A 290 -39.53 -13.00 -5.92
C GLY A 290 -40.53 -14.14 -5.72
N ALA A 291 -41.05 -14.26 -4.49
CA ALA A 291 -42.30 -14.94 -4.20
C ALA A 291 -43.01 -14.26 -3.02
N THR A 292 -44.06 -13.52 -3.37
CA THR A 292 -45.12 -13.01 -2.50
C THR A 292 -45.89 -14.17 -1.85
N LYS A 293 -46.15 -14.13 -0.54
CA LYS A 293 -47.44 -14.61 0.01
C LYS A 293 -47.76 -14.05 1.39
N MET A 294 -48.87 -13.31 1.42
CA MET A 294 -49.65 -12.90 2.61
C MET A 294 -50.38 -14.09 3.26
N HIS A 295 -50.63 -13.92 4.58
CA HIS A 295 -51.76 -14.38 5.41
C HIS A 295 -52.18 -15.87 5.45
N LEU A 296 -52.23 -16.43 6.68
CA LEU A 296 -53.50 -16.90 7.27
C LEU A 296 -53.42 -17.11 8.81
N LYS A 297 -54.53 -16.77 9.49
CA LYS A 297 -54.89 -17.01 10.90
C LYS A 297 -54.98 -18.50 11.30
N LYS A 298 -54.72 -18.75 12.60
CA LYS A 298 -55.34 -19.71 13.57
C LYS A 298 -54.22 -20.20 14.50
N LYS A 299 -54.29 -20.14 15.82
CA LYS A 299 -55.39 -20.32 16.78
C LYS A 299 -55.51 -19.14 17.75
#